data_AF-A0A1E9AAW4-F1
#
_entry.id   AF-A0A1E9AAW4-F1
#
_cell.length_a   1.000
_cell.length_b   1.000
_cell.length_c   1.000
_cell.angle_alpha   90.00
_cell.angle_beta   90.00
_cell.angle_gamma   90.00
#
_symmetry.space_group_name_H-M   'P 1'
#
loop_
_entity.id
_entity.type
_entity.pdbx_description
1 polymer ?
#
loop_
_entity_poly.entity_id
_entity_poly.type
_entity_poly.pdbx_seq_one_letter_code
_entity_poly.pdbx_strand_id
1 'polypeptide(L)'
;MKSLVIRNLKLRQTTIIIYLILALLSPLQFLIRYKLVYSISELIFPFLVVIFYFLSIKDSAHIFRVHHKLGEQAYWFFGSLPLSKKQMLNANYITMLIFTLGGAIVLGLYSIPLSVMNGMNWTYAIPLVYVAVNFFTIPCVFRRYTEVKQERITYLFHILAMCLLLPLAITMIYLGIRVFILGYLDNYINVFNPWFNSGYLLVSAVMLIINYFIQLKKVS
;
A
#
# COMPACT_ATOMS: atom_id res chain seq x y z
N MET A 1 -14.31 -1.25 21.34
CA MET A 1 -13.22 -1.02 20.34
C MET A 1 -12.27 -2.21 20.20
N LYS A 2 -11.72 -2.78 21.29
CA LYS A 2 -10.84 -3.97 21.24
C LYS A 2 -11.47 -5.16 20.49
N SER A 3 -12.74 -5.46 20.78
CA SER A 3 -13.52 -6.52 20.12
C SER A 3 -13.64 -6.33 18.60
N LEU A 4 -13.81 -5.09 18.13
CA LEU A 4 -13.88 -4.75 16.71
C LEU A 4 -12.56 -5.01 15.99
N VAL A 5 -11.44 -4.58 16.59
CA VAL A 5 -10.11 -4.80 16.01
C VAL A 5 -9.82 -6.30 15.95
N ILE A 6 -10.12 -7.05 17.01
CA ILE A 6 -9.97 -8.52 17.04
C ILE A 6 -10.83 -9.18 15.95
N ARG A 7 -12.09 -8.76 15.78
CA ARG A 7 -12.95 -9.28 14.71
C ARG A 7 -12.36 -8.99 13.34
N ASN A 8 -11.91 -7.76 13.10
CA ASN A 8 -11.31 -7.37 11.83
C ASN A 8 -10.03 -8.16 11.53
N LEU A 9 -9.23 -8.47 12.56
CA LEU A 9 -8.07 -9.36 12.44
C LEU A 9 -8.48 -10.79 12.08
N LYS A 10 -9.51 -11.35 12.74
CA LYS A 10 -10.06 -12.68 12.42
C LYS A 10 -10.59 -12.77 10.98
N LEU A 11 -11.29 -11.74 10.51
CA LEU A 11 -11.78 -11.67 9.11
C LEU A 11 -10.65 -11.67 8.06
N ARG A 12 -9.42 -11.36 8.48
CA ARG A 12 -8.21 -11.27 7.65
C ARG A 12 -7.17 -12.31 8.04
N GLN A 13 -7.57 -13.38 8.73
CA GLN A 13 -6.67 -14.43 9.22
C GLN A 13 -5.81 -15.05 8.09
N THR A 14 -6.35 -15.16 6.88
CA THR A 14 -5.59 -15.65 5.72
C THR A 14 -4.42 -14.74 5.35
N THR A 15 -4.60 -13.41 5.37
CA THR A 15 -3.51 -12.45 5.12
C THR A 15 -2.47 -12.50 6.25
N ILE A 16 -2.90 -12.67 7.51
CA ILE A 16 -1.98 -12.85 8.64
C ILE A 16 -1.12 -14.12 8.46
N ILE A 17 -1.75 -15.24 8.10
CA ILE A 17 -1.04 -16.51 7.85
C ILE A 17 -0.01 -16.34 6.73
N ILE A 18 -0.41 -15.69 5.62
CA ILE A 18 0.51 -15.42 4.50
C ILE A 18 1.70 -14.58 4.97
N TYR A 19 1.45 -13.49 5.70
CA TYR A 19 2.52 -12.62 6.21
C TYR A 19 3.48 -13.37 7.13
N LEU A 20 2.96 -14.26 7.96
CA LEU A 20 3.75 -15.07 8.89
C LEU A 20 4.59 -16.12 8.15
N ILE A 21 4.02 -16.81 7.17
CA ILE A 21 4.75 -17.74 6.30
C ILE A 21 5.88 -17.01 5.57
N LEU A 22 5.59 -15.85 4.97
CA LEU A 22 6.59 -15.05 4.28
C LEU A 22 7.70 -14.58 5.24
N ALA A 23 7.35 -14.05 6.41
CA ALA A 23 8.34 -13.69 7.41
C ALA A 23 9.24 -14.87 7.82
N LEU A 24 8.68 -16.07 8.01
CA LEU A 24 9.44 -17.29 8.33
C LEU A 24 10.36 -17.74 7.19
N LEU A 25 9.96 -17.55 5.94
CA LEU A 25 10.77 -17.90 4.77
C LEU A 25 11.85 -16.84 4.45
N SER A 26 11.76 -15.64 5.02
CA SER A 26 12.71 -14.56 4.78
C SER A 26 14.19 -14.91 5.01
N PRO A 27 14.61 -15.74 5.99
CA PRO A 27 16.03 -16.08 6.17
C PRO A 27 16.59 -16.88 5.00
N LEU A 28 15.75 -17.66 4.30
CA LEU A 28 16.17 -18.52 3.19
C LEU A 28 16.71 -17.70 2.01
N GLN A 29 16.27 -16.45 1.85
CA GLN A 29 16.79 -15.57 0.80
C GLN A 29 18.30 -15.27 0.98
N PHE A 30 18.77 -15.18 2.22
CA PHE A 30 20.18 -14.88 2.50
C PHE A 30 21.06 -16.09 2.19
N LEU A 31 20.55 -17.31 2.42
CA LEU A 31 21.19 -18.56 2.04
C LEU A 31 21.35 -18.67 0.52
N ILE A 32 20.31 -18.33 -0.25
CA ILE A 32 20.36 -18.29 -1.73
C ILE A 32 21.39 -17.27 -2.22
N ARG A 33 21.51 -16.12 -1.55
CA ARG A 33 22.41 -15.03 -1.92
C ARG A 33 23.89 -15.33 -1.64
N TYR A 34 24.22 -16.03 -0.55
CA TYR A 34 25.60 -16.19 -0.11
C TYR A 34 26.33 -17.39 -0.71
N LYS A 35 25.61 -18.43 -1.14
CA LYS A 35 26.20 -19.65 -1.74
C LYS A 35 25.07 -20.51 -2.32
N LEU A 36 24.89 -20.54 -3.65
CA LEU A 36 24.89 -21.83 -4.37
C LEU A 36 24.83 -21.71 -5.90
N VAL A 37 24.06 -20.83 -6.53
CA VAL A 37 23.99 -20.80 -8.00
C VAL A 37 23.61 -19.40 -8.50
N TYR A 38 24.61 -18.61 -8.88
CA TYR A 38 24.44 -17.25 -9.41
C TYR A 38 23.39 -17.23 -10.55
N SER A 39 23.47 -18.20 -11.46
CA SER A 39 22.57 -18.35 -12.62
C SER A 39 21.11 -18.71 -12.27
N ILE A 40 20.86 -19.51 -11.23
CA ILE A 40 19.49 -19.85 -10.80
C ILE A 40 18.89 -18.73 -9.96
N SER A 41 19.72 -18.02 -9.18
CA SER A 41 19.27 -16.87 -8.41
C SER A 41 18.75 -15.76 -9.32
N GLU A 42 19.39 -15.48 -10.46
CA GLU A 42 18.90 -14.49 -11.44
C GLU A 42 17.59 -14.91 -12.13
N LEU A 43 17.29 -16.21 -12.23
CA LEU A 43 16.02 -16.69 -12.77
C LEU A 43 14.89 -16.58 -11.73
N ILE A 44 15.12 -17.05 -10.49
CA ILE A 44 14.08 -17.16 -9.45
C ILE A 44 13.73 -15.80 -8.84
N PHE A 45 14.71 -14.91 -8.69
CA PHE A 45 14.51 -13.65 -7.98
C PHE A 45 13.47 -12.73 -8.66
N PRO A 46 13.49 -12.51 -9.99
CA PRO A 46 12.46 -11.74 -10.68
C PRO A 46 11.06 -12.33 -10.51
N PHE A 47 10.89 -13.65 -10.53
CA PHE A 47 9.59 -14.29 -10.28
C PHE A 47 9.10 -14.03 -8.86
N LEU A 48 9.98 -14.12 -7.86
CA LEU A 48 9.65 -13.77 -6.48
C LEU A 48 9.24 -12.30 -6.37
N VAL A 49 9.95 -11.38 -7.03
CA VAL A 49 9.61 -9.95 -7.06
C VAL A 49 8.22 -9.73 -7.65
N VAL A 50 7.89 -10.38 -8.76
CA VAL A 50 6.56 -10.30 -9.38
C VAL A 50 5.49 -10.86 -8.46
N ILE A 51 5.74 -11.99 -7.78
CA ILE A 51 4.82 -12.57 -6.79
C ILE A 51 4.61 -11.61 -5.62
N PHE A 52 5.67 -11.01 -5.07
CA PHE A 52 5.58 -10.02 -4.00
C PHE A 52 4.88 -8.75 -4.43
N TYR A 53 5.09 -8.30 -5.67
CA TYR A 53 4.38 -7.19 -6.25
C TYR A 53 2.89 -7.50 -6.41
N PHE A 54 2.53 -8.71 -6.88
CA PHE A 54 1.15 -9.17 -6.97
C PHE A 54 0.49 -9.32 -5.60
N LEU A 55 1.22 -9.83 -4.59
CA LEU A 55 0.76 -9.91 -3.20
C LEU A 55 0.55 -8.52 -2.61
N SER A 56 1.50 -7.60 -2.83
CA SER A 56 1.42 -6.20 -2.45
C SER A 56 0.19 -5.53 -3.07
N ILE A 57 -0.05 -5.73 -4.37
CA ILE A 57 -1.26 -5.27 -5.07
C ILE A 57 -2.52 -5.89 -4.48
N LYS A 58 -2.55 -7.21 -4.30
CA LYS A 58 -3.72 -7.96 -3.84
C LYS A 58 -4.09 -7.62 -2.39
N ASP A 59 -3.10 -7.38 -1.55
CA ASP A 59 -3.29 -6.97 -0.17
C ASP A 59 -3.36 -5.45 0.00
N SER A 60 -3.06 -4.67 -1.03
CA SER A 60 -3.30 -3.22 -1.00
C SER A 60 -4.81 -2.93 -0.89
N ALA A 61 -5.15 -1.75 -0.39
CA ALA A 61 -6.52 -1.32 -0.21
C ALA A 61 -7.33 -2.26 0.72
N HIS A 62 -6.76 -2.57 1.89
CA HIS A 62 -7.32 -3.46 2.91
C HIS A 62 -8.82 -3.24 3.19
N ILE A 63 -9.26 -1.99 3.33
CA ILE A 63 -10.65 -1.66 3.63
C ILE A 63 -11.57 -1.97 2.44
N PHE A 64 -11.07 -1.83 1.21
CA PHE A 64 -11.78 -2.16 -0.02
C PHE A 64 -12.15 -3.64 -0.09
N ARG A 65 -11.23 -4.54 0.28
CA ARG A 65 -11.46 -5.99 0.19
C ARG A 65 -12.61 -6.47 1.08
N VAL A 66 -12.80 -5.85 2.24
CA VAL A 66 -13.93 -6.17 3.12
C VAL A 66 -15.24 -5.69 2.50
N HIS A 67 -15.26 -4.47 1.97
CA HIS A 67 -16.42 -3.94 1.25
C HIS A 67 -16.77 -4.73 -0.02
N HIS A 68 -15.77 -5.12 -0.80
CA HIS A 68 -15.96 -5.92 -2.01
C HIS A 68 -16.54 -7.30 -1.71
N LYS A 69 -16.13 -7.93 -0.59
CA LYS A 69 -16.69 -9.22 -0.17
C LYS A 69 -18.13 -9.10 0.34
N LEU A 70 -18.48 -7.98 0.96
CA LEU A 70 -19.80 -7.74 1.54
C LEU A 70 -20.78 -7.12 0.52
N GLY A 71 -20.29 -6.58 -0.60
CA GLY A 71 -21.14 -5.96 -1.63
C GLY A 71 -21.93 -4.77 -1.10
N GLU A 72 -23.12 -4.55 -1.66
CA GLU A 72 -24.05 -3.47 -1.24
C GLU A 72 -24.55 -3.64 0.20
N GLN A 73 -24.49 -4.87 0.74
CA GLN A 73 -24.89 -5.17 2.11
C GLN A 73 -23.88 -4.69 3.15
N ALA A 74 -22.69 -4.24 2.73
CA ALA A 74 -21.65 -3.79 3.64
C ALA A 74 -22.17 -2.65 4.55
N TYR A 75 -22.90 -1.69 4.00
CA TYR A 75 -23.46 -0.59 4.79
C TYR A 75 -24.42 -1.09 5.88
N TRP A 76 -25.33 -1.99 5.54
CA TRP A 76 -26.30 -2.57 6.48
C TRP A 76 -25.64 -3.49 7.52
N PHE A 77 -24.63 -4.25 7.11
CA PHE A 77 -23.82 -5.08 8.00
C PHE A 77 -23.03 -4.26 9.02
N PHE A 78 -22.49 -3.12 8.57
CA PHE A 78 -21.80 -2.19 9.46
C PHE A 78 -22.79 -1.46 10.37
N GLY A 79 -23.95 -1.05 9.85
CA GLY A 79 -25.01 -0.36 10.61
C GLY A 79 -25.77 -1.23 11.61
N SER A 80 -25.79 -2.56 11.44
CA SER A 80 -26.45 -3.49 12.38
C SER A 80 -25.63 -3.76 13.65
N LEU A 81 -24.40 -3.28 13.73
CA LEU A 81 -23.53 -3.48 14.88
C LEU A 81 -23.92 -2.52 16.01
N PRO A 82 -23.98 -2.99 17.27
CA PRO A 82 -24.33 -2.16 18.42
C PRO A 82 -23.14 -1.29 18.86
N LEU A 83 -22.62 -0.47 17.95
CA LEU A 83 -21.38 0.27 18.08
C LEU A 83 -21.54 1.68 17.49
N SER A 84 -20.86 2.64 18.09
CA SER A 84 -20.87 4.01 17.55
C SER A 84 -20.09 4.08 16.23
N LYS A 85 -20.56 4.92 15.30
CA LYS A 85 -19.88 5.20 14.03
C LYS A 85 -18.42 5.66 14.24
N LYS A 86 -18.15 6.40 15.33
CA LYS A 86 -16.78 6.83 15.72
C LYS A 86 -15.89 5.65 16.07
N GLN A 87 -16.42 4.67 16.81
CA GLN A 87 -15.66 3.45 17.14
C GLN A 87 -15.40 2.60 15.89
N MET A 88 -16.31 2.58 14.92
CA MET A 88 -16.13 1.88 13.66
C MET A 88 -15.09 2.55 12.77
N LEU A 89 -15.14 3.88 12.66
CA LEU A 89 -14.12 4.68 11.98
C LEU A 89 -12.72 4.38 12.53
N ASN A 90 -12.55 4.50 13.86
CA ASN A 90 -11.27 4.27 14.52
C ASN A 90 -10.78 2.83 14.32
N ALA A 91 -11.67 1.84 14.45
CA ALA A 91 -11.31 0.45 14.25
C ALA A 91 -10.83 0.18 12.82
N ASN A 92 -11.45 0.79 11.80
CA ASN A 92 -11.07 0.63 10.40
C ASN A 92 -9.70 1.25 10.09
N TYR A 93 -9.42 2.46 10.60
CA TYR A 93 -8.10 3.09 10.46
C TYR A 93 -7.01 2.29 11.16
N ILE A 94 -7.23 1.88 12.41
CA ILE A 94 -6.27 1.05 13.17
C ILE A 94 -6.00 -0.27 12.44
N THR A 95 -7.06 -0.94 11.97
CA THR A 95 -6.91 -2.19 11.21
C THR A 95 -6.08 -1.96 9.95
N MET A 96 -6.39 -0.92 9.17
CA MET A 96 -5.63 -0.59 7.97
C MET A 96 -4.15 -0.37 8.30
N LEU A 97 -3.84 0.46 9.30
CA LEU A 97 -2.46 0.72 9.72
C LEU A 97 -1.71 -0.56 10.11
N ILE A 98 -2.34 -1.45 10.90
CA ILE A 98 -1.73 -2.72 11.31
C ILE A 98 -1.34 -3.57 10.09
N PHE A 99 -2.25 -3.75 9.13
CA PHE A 99 -1.99 -4.58 7.96
C PHE A 99 -1.06 -3.91 6.94
N THR A 100 -1.11 -2.60 6.81
CA THR A 100 -0.23 -1.84 5.92
C THR A 100 1.20 -1.83 6.44
N LEU A 101 1.41 -1.58 7.74
CA LEU A 101 2.74 -1.63 8.33
C LEU A 101 3.27 -3.07 8.40
N GLY A 102 2.43 -4.04 8.79
CA GLY A 102 2.80 -5.46 8.81
C GLY A 102 3.22 -5.97 7.43
N GLY A 103 2.44 -5.65 6.39
CA GLY A 103 2.78 -6.01 5.01
C GLY A 103 4.06 -5.32 4.53
N ALA A 104 4.26 -4.04 4.88
CA ALA A 104 5.48 -3.31 4.53
C ALA A 104 6.73 -3.89 5.20
N ILE A 105 6.63 -4.32 6.47
CA ILE A 105 7.73 -5.01 7.17
C ILE A 105 8.06 -6.31 6.44
N VAL A 106 7.05 -7.14 6.15
CA VAL A 106 7.26 -8.41 5.43
C VAL A 106 7.91 -8.16 4.08
N LEU A 107 7.41 -7.21 3.29
CA LEU A 107 8.01 -6.84 2.01
C LEU A 107 9.44 -6.29 2.16
N GLY A 108 9.70 -5.50 3.21
CA GLY A 108 11.02 -4.95 3.51
C GLY A 108 12.04 -5.98 3.96
N LEU A 109 11.60 -7.11 4.53
CA LEU A 109 12.47 -8.24 4.82
C LEU A 109 13.04 -8.83 3.53
N TYR A 110 12.31 -8.76 2.41
CA TYR A 110 12.79 -9.28 1.13
C TYR A 110 13.66 -8.25 0.40
N SER A 111 14.98 -8.40 0.50
CA SER A 111 15.94 -7.51 -0.16
C SER A 111 16.03 -7.85 -1.65
N ILE A 112 15.40 -7.03 -2.50
CA ILE A 112 15.52 -7.16 -3.96
C ILE A 112 16.91 -6.68 -4.39
N PRO A 113 17.70 -7.49 -5.12
CA PRO A 113 19.02 -7.10 -5.55
C PRO A 113 18.92 -5.92 -6.53
N LEU A 114 19.66 -4.86 -6.22
CA LEU A 114 19.82 -3.66 -7.05
C LEU A 114 20.29 -3.98 -8.48
N SER A 115 20.97 -5.11 -8.70
CA SER A 115 21.43 -5.55 -10.03
C SER A 115 20.29 -5.84 -11.02
N VAL A 116 19.13 -6.30 -10.56
CA VAL A 116 17.92 -6.46 -11.39
C VAL A 116 17.27 -5.11 -11.70
N MET A 117 17.48 -4.11 -10.83
CA MET A 117 17.02 -2.74 -11.02
C MET A 117 17.96 -1.91 -11.89
N ASN A 118 19.24 -2.26 -12.04
CA ASN A 118 20.24 -1.44 -12.75
C ASN A 118 19.97 -1.18 -14.24
N GLY A 119 19.00 -1.88 -14.88
CA GLY A 119 18.55 -1.54 -16.24
C GLY A 119 17.71 -0.25 -16.32
N MET A 120 17.17 0.21 -15.19
CA MET A 120 16.44 1.47 -15.04
C MET A 120 16.84 2.05 -13.69
N ASN A 121 17.56 3.17 -13.63
CA ASN A 121 18.02 3.87 -12.41
C ASN A 121 16.88 4.37 -11.47
N TRP A 122 15.72 3.70 -11.45
CA TRP A 122 14.53 3.94 -10.66
C TRP A 122 14.46 2.85 -9.58
N THR A 123 15.01 3.13 -8.40
CA THR A 123 14.92 2.21 -7.25
C THR A 123 13.61 2.45 -6.54
N TYR A 124 12.54 1.83 -7.02
CA TYR A 124 11.26 1.82 -6.31
C TYR A 124 11.39 0.99 -5.03
N ALA A 125 11.29 1.64 -3.88
CA ALA A 125 11.14 0.93 -2.62
C ALA A 125 9.71 0.35 -2.56
N ILE A 126 9.54 -0.90 -3.02
CA ILE A 126 8.24 -1.62 -3.01
C ILE A 126 7.50 -1.49 -1.67
N PRO A 127 8.17 -1.60 -0.49
CA PRO A 127 7.50 -1.39 0.79
C PRO A 127 6.91 0.01 0.97
N LEU A 128 7.62 1.06 0.55
CA LEU A 128 7.15 2.46 0.68
C LEU A 128 5.97 2.73 -0.25
N VAL A 129 6.03 2.23 -1.49
CA VAL A 129 4.91 2.33 -2.44
C VAL A 129 3.69 1.60 -1.92
N TYR A 130 3.86 0.39 -1.34
CA TYR A 130 2.76 -0.36 -0.73
C TYR A 130 2.08 0.42 0.40
N VAL A 131 2.86 1.08 1.27
CA VAL A 131 2.32 1.94 2.33
C VAL A 131 1.52 3.10 1.73
N ALA A 132 2.11 3.80 0.77
CA ALA A 132 1.49 4.98 0.16
C ALA A 132 0.16 4.64 -0.56
N VAL A 133 0.11 3.55 -1.32
CA VAL A 133 -1.12 3.08 -2.00
C VAL A 133 -2.23 2.80 -0.98
N ASN A 134 -1.90 2.14 0.13
CA ASN A 134 -2.88 1.88 1.19
C ASN A 134 -3.38 3.16 1.86
N PHE A 135 -2.49 4.13 2.08
CA PHE A 135 -2.85 5.42 2.67
C PHE A 135 -3.75 6.24 1.74
N PHE A 136 -3.50 6.22 0.42
CA PHE A 136 -4.37 6.86 -0.56
C PHE A 136 -5.73 6.18 -0.73
N THR A 137 -5.85 4.90 -0.39
CA THR A 137 -7.09 4.15 -0.56
C THR A 137 -8.26 4.78 0.20
N ILE A 138 -8.06 5.18 1.45
CA ILE A 138 -9.14 5.74 2.27
C ILE A 138 -9.64 7.09 1.74
N PRO A 139 -8.81 8.12 1.49
CA PRO A 139 -9.26 9.40 0.97
C PRO A 139 -9.84 9.31 -0.46
N CYS A 140 -9.35 8.40 -1.29
CA CYS A 140 -9.84 8.26 -2.66
C CYS A 140 -11.17 7.51 -2.73
N VAL A 141 -11.33 6.41 -1.98
CA VAL A 141 -12.49 5.52 -2.12
C VAL A 141 -13.58 5.77 -1.09
N PHE A 142 -13.21 6.18 0.13
CA PHE A 142 -14.11 6.25 1.28
C PHE A 142 -14.36 7.69 1.75
N ARG A 143 -14.63 8.64 0.84
CA ARG A 143 -14.71 10.08 1.16
C ARG A 143 -15.74 10.50 2.23
N ARG A 144 -16.83 9.75 2.40
CA ARG A 144 -17.90 10.09 3.35
C ARG A 144 -17.75 9.36 4.68
N TYR A 145 -17.70 8.03 4.62
CA TYR A 145 -17.49 7.15 5.77
C TYR A 145 -16.67 5.94 5.31
N THR A 146 -15.94 5.30 6.22
CA THR A 146 -15.28 4.02 5.92
C THR A 146 -16.26 2.89 5.60
N GLU A 147 -17.56 3.11 5.79
CA GLU A 147 -18.67 2.18 5.57
C GLU A 147 -19.37 2.39 4.22
N VAL A 148 -19.12 3.53 3.57
CA VAL A 148 -19.74 3.86 2.27
C VAL A 148 -18.62 4.01 1.25
N LYS A 149 -18.44 2.95 0.45
CA LYS A 149 -17.57 2.96 -0.71
C LYS A 149 -18.18 3.86 -1.79
N GLN A 150 -17.36 4.63 -2.51
CA GLN A 150 -17.81 5.23 -3.76
C GLN A 150 -18.11 4.12 -4.80
N GLU A 151 -19.37 4.05 -5.24
CA GLU A 151 -19.87 3.04 -6.18
C GLU A 151 -19.08 2.98 -7.51
N ARG A 152 -18.56 4.13 -7.96
CA ARG A 152 -17.89 4.27 -9.27
C ARG A 152 -16.46 3.75 -9.33
N ILE A 153 -15.82 3.45 -8.19
CA ILE A 153 -14.41 3.03 -8.18
C ILE A 153 -14.31 1.51 -8.05
N THR A 154 -13.85 0.83 -9.10
CA THR A 154 -13.56 -0.62 -9.06
C THR A 154 -12.21 -0.88 -8.39
N TYR A 155 -12.05 -2.07 -7.82
CA TYR A 155 -10.82 -2.46 -7.10
C TYR A 155 -9.59 -2.39 -8.02
N LEU A 156 -9.74 -2.99 -9.20
CA LEU A 156 -8.69 -3.08 -10.20
C LEU A 156 -8.28 -1.69 -10.69
N PHE A 157 -9.24 -0.81 -10.95
CA PHE A 157 -8.97 0.55 -11.39
C PHE A 157 -8.26 1.37 -10.31
N HIS A 158 -8.65 1.22 -9.04
CA HIS A 158 -7.98 1.87 -7.92
C HIS A 158 -6.51 1.44 -7.80
N ILE A 159 -6.25 0.13 -7.89
CA ILE A 159 -4.89 -0.41 -7.85
C ILE A 159 -4.07 0.12 -9.03
N LEU A 160 -4.58 0.02 -10.25
CA LEU A 160 -3.88 0.51 -11.45
C LEU A 160 -3.59 2.01 -11.34
N ALA A 161 -4.55 2.79 -10.84
CA ALA A 161 -4.37 4.22 -10.65
C ALA A 161 -3.29 4.53 -9.61
N MET A 162 -3.26 3.84 -8.47
CA MET A 162 -2.32 4.13 -7.39
C MET A 162 -0.93 3.52 -7.60
N CYS A 163 -0.82 2.43 -8.36
CA CYS A 163 0.46 1.76 -8.65
C CYS A 163 1.14 2.28 -9.93
N LEU A 164 0.39 2.80 -10.91
CA LEU A 164 0.94 3.27 -12.18
C LEU A 164 0.67 4.75 -12.42
N LEU A 165 -0.61 5.18 -12.38
CA LEU A 165 -0.98 6.53 -12.80
C LEU A 165 -0.49 7.61 -11.82
N LEU A 166 -0.58 7.37 -10.51
CA LEU A 166 -0.20 8.35 -9.50
C LEU A 166 1.33 8.56 -9.44
N PRO A 167 2.17 7.50 -9.48
CA PRO A 167 3.60 7.66 -9.72
C PRO A 167 3.93 8.49 -10.95
N LEU A 168 3.30 8.19 -12.09
CA LEU A 168 3.52 8.89 -13.35
C LEU A 168 3.06 10.36 -13.28
N ALA A 169 1.94 10.65 -12.61
CA ALA A 169 1.48 12.03 -12.41
C ALA A 169 2.47 12.84 -11.55
N ILE A 170 3.00 12.25 -10.48
CA ILE A 170 3.96 12.91 -9.58
C ILE A 170 5.29 13.15 -10.31
N THR A 171 5.75 12.19 -11.13
CA THR A 171 6.96 12.39 -11.94
C THR A 171 6.76 13.54 -12.94
N MET A 172 5.62 13.58 -13.62
CA MET A 172 5.30 14.66 -14.57
C MET A 172 5.21 16.04 -13.89
N ILE A 173 4.58 16.13 -12.70
CA ILE A 173 4.50 17.40 -11.95
C ILE A 173 5.89 17.87 -11.53
N TYR A 174 6.73 16.97 -11.01
CA TYR A 174 8.10 17.32 -10.61
C TYR A 174 8.94 17.78 -11.80
N LEU A 175 8.85 17.09 -12.93
CA LEU A 175 9.50 17.48 -14.17
C LEU A 175 9.03 18.86 -14.62
N GLY A 176 7.71 19.12 -14.57
CA GLY A 176 7.15 20.44 -14.85
C GLY A 176 7.74 21.53 -13.97
N ILE A 177 7.73 21.34 -12.65
CA ILE A 177 8.31 22.31 -11.70
C ILE A 177 9.79 22.57 -12.02
N ARG A 178 10.59 21.53 -12.24
CA ARG A 178 12.03 21.68 -12.54
C ARG A 178 12.29 22.40 -13.86
N VAL A 179 11.60 22.01 -14.92
CA VAL A 179 11.79 22.62 -16.26
C VAL A 179 11.33 24.06 -16.27
N PHE A 180 10.16 24.36 -15.69
CA PHE A 180 9.57 25.70 -15.76
C PHE A 180 10.12 26.68 -14.71
N ILE A 181 10.53 26.21 -13.52
CA ILE A 181 10.96 27.10 -12.43
C ILE A 181 12.49 27.14 -12.30
N LEU A 182 13.17 26.01 -12.54
CA LEU A 182 14.60 25.88 -12.23
C LEU A 182 15.49 25.86 -13.47
N GLY A 183 14.96 25.65 -14.68
CA GLY A 183 15.71 25.77 -15.94
C GLY A 183 16.85 24.76 -16.15
N TYR A 184 16.96 23.73 -15.30
CA TYR A 184 18.01 22.70 -15.36
C TYR A 184 17.43 21.34 -15.77
N LEU A 185 18.11 20.67 -16.70
CA LEU A 185 17.76 19.31 -17.20
C LEU A 185 18.75 18.22 -16.73
N ASP A 186 19.86 18.58 -16.09
CA ASP A 186 20.95 17.62 -15.83
C ASP A 186 20.78 16.77 -14.56
N ASN A 187 21.20 15.50 -14.69
CA ASN A 187 21.19 14.44 -13.68
C ASN A 187 19.83 14.17 -13.00
N TYR A 188 18.76 14.19 -13.80
CA TYR A 188 17.38 13.98 -13.36
C TYR A 188 17.15 12.68 -12.57
N ILE A 189 17.80 11.59 -12.97
CA ILE A 189 17.47 10.26 -12.42
C ILE A 189 17.99 10.09 -10.99
N ASN A 190 19.18 10.61 -10.69
CA ASN A 190 19.87 10.33 -9.43
C ASN A 190 19.32 11.15 -8.26
N VAL A 191 18.86 12.39 -8.51
CA VAL A 191 18.25 13.23 -7.47
C VAL A 191 16.77 12.91 -7.29
N PHE A 192 16.05 12.52 -8.34
CA PHE A 192 14.60 12.27 -8.23
C PHE A 192 14.25 11.03 -7.41
N ASN A 193 15.07 9.99 -7.50
CA ASN A 193 14.78 8.66 -6.98
C ASN A 193 14.50 8.59 -5.45
N PRO A 194 15.33 9.19 -4.55
CA PRO A 194 15.02 9.20 -3.11
C PRO A 194 13.85 10.12 -2.74
N TRP A 195 13.69 11.24 -3.45
CA TRP A 195 12.59 12.19 -3.22
C TRP A 195 11.24 11.66 -3.67
N PHE A 196 11.23 10.84 -4.72
CA PHE A 196 10.02 10.22 -5.22
C PHE A 196 9.41 9.27 -4.17
N ASN A 197 10.19 8.31 -3.66
CA ASN A 197 9.68 7.34 -2.68
C ASN A 197 9.25 8.02 -1.36
N SER A 198 10.09 8.93 -0.86
CA SER A 198 9.86 9.59 0.44
C SER A 198 8.74 10.64 0.35
N GLY A 199 8.70 11.41 -0.74
CA GLY A 199 7.64 12.39 -1.01
C GLY A 199 6.30 11.71 -1.24
N TYR A 200 6.28 10.58 -1.97
CA TYR A 200 5.06 9.81 -2.19
C TYR A 200 4.45 9.32 -0.88
N LEU A 201 5.28 8.79 0.01
CA LEU A 201 4.87 8.40 1.36
C LEU A 201 4.35 9.60 2.16
N LEU A 202 5.08 10.72 2.16
CA LEU A 202 4.70 11.92 2.91
C LEU A 202 3.33 12.46 2.47
N VAL A 203 3.12 12.64 1.17
CA VAL A 203 1.83 13.13 0.64
C VAL A 203 0.69 12.17 1.00
N SER A 204 0.92 10.85 0.88
CA SER A 204 -0.08 9.84 1.23
C SER A 204 -0.46 9.89 2.73
N ALA A 205 0.52 10.09 3.61
CA ALA A 205 0.31 10.16 5.06
C ALA A 205 -0.47 11.42 5.45
N VAL A 206 -0.10 12.57 4.88
CA VAL A 206 -0.82 13.84 5.09
C VAL A 206 -2.28 13.71 4.63
N MET A 207 -2.52 13.15 3.44
CA MET A 207 -3.87 12.92 2.91
C MET A 207 -4.70 11.99 3.81
N LEU A 208 -4.09 10.92 4.33
CA LEU A 208 -4.73 10.00 5.26
C LEU A 208 -5.16 10.73 6.55
N ILE A 209 -4.28 11.53 7.14
CA ILE A 209 -4.52 12.28 8.38
C ILE A 209 -5.63 13.31 8.18
N ILE A 210 -5.55 14.12 7.12
CA ILE A 210 -6.58 15.11 6.78
C ILE A 210 -7.94 14.43 6.63
N ASN A 211 -8.00 13.33 5.89
CA ASN A 211 -9.24 12.61 5.67
C ASN A 211 -9.80 11.98 6.95
N TYR A 212 -8.96 11.48 7.85
CA TYR A 212 -9.38 11.01 9.16
C TYR A 212 -10.11 12.12 9.94
N PHE A 213 -9.53 13.32 10.02
CA PHE A 213 -10.16 14.44 10.72
C PHE A 213 -11.46 14.91 10.05
N ILE A 214 -11.52 14.95 8.71
CA ILE A 214 -12.74 15.27 7.97
C ILE A 214 -13.85 14.26 8.28
N GLN A 215 -13.54 12.96 8.29
CA GLN A 215 -14.50 11.91 8.59
C GLN A 215 -14.90 11.94 10.07
N LEU A 216 -13.95 12.18 10.98
CA LEU A 216 -14.21 12.25 12.41
C LEU A 216 -15.24 13.33 12.72
N LYS A 217 -15.11 14.53 12.12
CA LYS A 217 -16.06 15.64 12.29
C LYS A 217 -17.47 15.33 11.77
N LYS A 218 -17.60 14.45 10.78
CA LYS A 218 -18.92 14.03 10.24
C LYS A 218 -19.59 12.96 11.10
N VAL A 219 -18.81 12.29 11.94
CA VAL A 219 -19.20 11.09 12.69
C VAL A 219 -19.32 11.37 14.20
N SER A 220 -18.65 12.40 14.69
CA SER A 220 -18.79 12.96 16.05
C SER A 220 -20.09 13.72 16.21
#